data_AF-A0A4U5QBA7-F1
#
_entry.id   AF-A0A4U5QBA7-F1
#
_cell.length_a   1.000
_cell.length_b   1.000
_cell.length_c   1.000
_cell.angle_alpha   90.00
_cell.angle_beta   90.00
_cell.angle_gamma   90.00
#
_symmetry.space_group_name_H-M   'P 1'
#
loop_
_entity.id
_entity.type
_entity.pdbx_description
1 polymer ?
#
loop_
_entity_poly.entity_id
_entity_poly.type
_entity_poly.pdbx_seq_one_letter_code
_entity_poly.pdbx_strand_id
1 'polypeptide(L)'
;MSELYESGGFLSAVGGGTTLLAGSTVGGGSAVNWSACIKTPDSVLREWSVDHMIPLYGSPEYQYAMDAVCKRIGVTEHCTEEGFQNQVLRRGRNLNRREERDPIPHGGAVILTGCRAEKFILENKKTDSKRKCLGVVARAL
;
A
#
# COMPACT_ATOMS: atom_id res chain seq x y z
N MET A 1 -21.46 1.46 -0.39
CA MET A 1 -20.05 1.72 -0.01
C MET A 1 -19.95 2.24 1.41
N SER A 2 -20.81 3.17 1.87
CA SER A 2 -20.88 3.62 3.27
C SER A 2 -20.89 2.46 4.27
N GLU A 3 -21.76 1.48 4.03
CA GLU A 3 -21.95 0.30 4.91
C GLU A 3 -20.70 -0.57 5.10
N LEU A 4 -19.67 -0.40 4.27
CA LEU A 4 -18.43 -1.18 4.39
C LEU A 4 -17.45 -0.55 5.39
N TYR A 5 -17.65 0.72 5.75
CA TYR A 5 -16.73 1.49 6.57
C TYR A 5 -17.38 1.86 7.91
N GLU A 6 -16.56 1.85 8.95
CA GLU A 6 -16.93 2.39 10.24
C GLU A 6 -17.32 3.87 10.10
N SER A 7 -18.42 4.28 10.72
CA SER A 7 -18.99 5.63 10.56
C SER A 7 -19.31 6.03 9.11
N GLY A 8 -19.46 5.07 8.19
CA GLY A 8 -19.82 5.35 6.79
C GLY A 8 -18.66 5.86 5.93
N GLY A 9 -17.43 5.93 6.46
CA GLY A 9 -16.26 6.42 5.74
C GLY A 9 -15.16 6.94 6.66
N PHE A 10 -14.85 8.23 6.55
CA PHE A 10 -13.77 8.87 7.30
C PHE A 10 -14.13 9.04 8.79
N LEU A 11 -13.43 8.31 9.65
CA LEU A 11 -13.49 8.47 11.10
C LEU A 11 -12.40 9.46 11.55
N SER A 12 -12.78 10.63 12.07
CA SER A 12 -11.81 11.66 12.49
C SER A 12 -11.62 11.70 14.00
N ALA A 13 -10.39 11.93 14.44
CA ALA A 13 -10.07 12.19 15.84
C ALA A 13 -10.75 13.49 16.31
N VAL A 14 -11.02 13.61 17.61
CA VAL A 14 -11.52 14.84 18.21
C VAL A 14 -10.50 15.95 17.94
N GLY A 15 -10.92 17.01 17.25
CA GLY A 15 -10.04 18.09 16.79
C GLY A 15 -9.49 17.94 15.36
N GLY A 16 -9.81 16.86 14.63
CA GLY A 16 -9.59 16.73 13.19
C GLY A 16 -8.14 16.52 12.74
N GLY A 17 -7.18 16.33 13.66
CA GLY A 17 -5.76 16.16 13.32
C GLY A 17 -5.42 14.84 12.63
N THR A 18 -6.28 13.83 12.77
CA THR A 18 -6.09 12.50 12.17
C THR A 18 -7.43 11.97 11.67
N THR A 19 -7.41 11.31 10.52
CA THR A 19 -8.57 10.62 9.95
C THR A 19 -8.20 9.17 9.61
N LEU A 20 -9.11 8.24 9.93
CA LEU A 20 -8.98 6.80 9.72
C LEU A 20 -10.06 6.31 8.74
N LEU A 21 -9.72 5.31 7.93
CA LEU A 21 -10.67 4.49 7.18
C LEU A 21 -10.60 3.08 7.76
N ALA A 22 -11.67 2.63 8.42
CA ALA A 22 -11.74 1.30 9.03
C ALA A 22 -12.90 0.51 8.41
N GLY A 23 -12.67 -0.75 8.03
CA GLY A 23 -13.72 -1.61 7.48
C GLY A 23 -14.60 -2.21 8.57
N SER A 24 -15.93 -2.06 8.45
CA SER A 24 -16.95 -2.56 9.39
C SER A 24 -17.81 -3.64 8.73
N THR A 25 -17.16 -4.63 8.12
CA THR A 25 -17.79 -5.71 7.35
C THR A 25 -17.05 -7.04 7.56
N VAL A 26 -17.59 -8.15 7.07
CA VAL A 26 -16.89 -9.46 7.08
C VAL A 26 -15.59 -9.34 6.27
N GLY A 27 -14.46 -9.63 6.91
CA GLY A 27 -13.12 -9.39 6.37
C GLY A 27 -12.46 -8.08 6.82
N GLY A 28 -13.22 -7.19 7.46
CA GLY A 28 -12.73 -5.94 8.07
C GLY A 28 -11.98 -5.05 7.08
N GLY A 29 -10.81 -4.57 7.48
CA GLY A 29 -9.93 -3.76 6.63
C GLY A 29 -9.52 -4.47 5.32
N SER A 30 -9.37 -5.79 5.33
CA SER A 30 -8.98 -6.55 4.13
C SER A 30 -10.06 -6.56 3.04
N ALA A 31 -11.33 -6.28 3.38
CA ALA A 31 -12.41 -6.17 2.41
C ALA A 31 -12.47 -4.80 1.71
N VAL A 32 -11.84 -3.78 2.30
CA VAL A 32 -11.91 -2.39 1.83
C VAL A 32 -10.54 -1.78 1.51
N ASN A 33 -9.46 -2.53 1.70
CA ASN A 33 -8.10 -2.10 1.33
C ASN A 33 -7.90 -2.19 -0.20
N TRP A 34 -6.75 -1.70 -0.68
CA TRP A 34 -6.38 -1.79 -2.09
C TRP A 34 -5.78 -3.17 -2.46
N SER A 35 -6.14 -4.24 -1.74
CA SER A 35 -5.60 -5.59 -1.96
C SER A 35 -4.06 -5.67 -2.07
N ALA A 36 -3.34 -4.70 -1.51
CA ALA A 36 -1.89 -4.64 -1.58
C ALA A 36 -1.31 -5.73 -0.68
N CYS A 37 -0.48 -6.58 -1.25
CA CYS A 37 0.09 -7.73 -0.57
C CYS A 37 1.62 -7.63 -0.64
N ILE A 38 2.26 -7.39 0.49
CA ILE A 38 3.72 -7.33 0.61
C ILE A 38 4.14 -8.42 1.58
N LYS A 39 5.12 -9.24 1.19
CA LYS A 39 5.77 -10.14 2.15
C LYS A 39 6.53 -9.30 3.18
N THR A 40 6.50 -9.73 4.43
CA THR A 40 7.26 -9.07 5.49
C THR A 40 8.75 -9.01 5.12
N PRO A 41 9.38 -7.83 5.05
CA PRO A 41 10.78 -7.73 4.66
C PRO A 41 11.72 -8.45 5.63
N ASP A 42 12.83 -8.99 5.13
CA ASP A 42 13.82 -9.72 5.93
C ASP A 42 14.38 -8.90 7.10
N SER A 43 14.52 -7.58 6.93
CA SER A 43 14.96 -6.67 7.99
C SER A 43 13.97 -6.63 9.16
N VAL A 44 12.66 -6.61 8.87
CA VAL A 44 11.60 -6.61 9.88
C VAL A 44 11.51 -7.98 10.55
N LEU A 45 11.63 -9.06 9.79
CA LEU A 45 11.66 -10.42 10.36
C LEU A 45 12.86 -10.61 11.29
N ARG A 46 14.02 -10.08 10.91
CA ARG A 46 15.21 -10.07 11.76
C ARG A 46 14.99 -9.24 13.02
N GLU A 47 14.45 -8.03 12.90
CA GLU A 47 14.15 -7.17 14.05
C GLU A 47 13.24 -7.91 15.05
N TRP A 48 12.13 -8.49 14.57
CA TRP A 48 11.19 -9.19 15.43
C TRP A 48 11.76 -10.46 16.06
N SER A 49 12.55 -11.22 15.30
CA SER A 49 13.11 -12.49 15.80
C SER A 49 14.29 -12.30 16.73
N VAL A 50 15.19 -11.35 16.43
CA VAL A 50 16.45 -11.14 17.17
C VAL A 50 16.27 -10.07 18.25
N ASP A 51 15.84 -8.87 17.86
CA ASP A 51 15.84 -7.71 18.76
C ASP A 51 14.67 -7.77 19.75
N HIS A 52 13.51 -8.25 19.28
CA HIS A 52 12.32 -8.46 20.12
C HIS A 52 12.18 -9.89 20.64
N MET A 53 13.12 -10.78 20.31
CA MET A 53 13.18 -12.15 20.80
C MET A 53 11.88 -12.95 20.56
N ILE A 54 11.30 -12.84 19.35
CA ILE A 54 10.12 -13.61 18.93
C ILE A 54 10.54 -14.66 17.88
N PRO A 55 10.99 -15.87 18.28
CA PRO A 55 11.69 -16.80 17.38
C PRO A 55 10.85 -17.26 16.19
N LEU A 56 9.52 -17.24 16.32
CA LEU A 56 8.58 -17.60 15.26
C LEU A 56 8.90 -16.88 13.94
N TYR A 57 9.25 -15.59 13.98
CA TYR A 57 9.47 -14.81 12.76
C TYR A 57 10.80 -15.13 12.06
N GLY A 58 11.72 -15.82 12.73
CA GLY A 58 12.94 -16.36 12.12
C GLY A 58 12.82 -17.83 11.74
N SER A 59 11.64 -18.44 11.93
CA SER A 59 11.45 -19.89 11.81
C SER A 59 11.03 -20.29 10.39
N PRO A 60 11.39 -21.51 9.93
CA PRO A 60 10.93 -22.02 8.64
C PRO A 60 9.40 -22.11 8.52
N GLU A 61 8.70 -22.30 9.63
CA GLU A 61 7.24 -22.40 9.68
C GLU A 61 6.57 -21.09 9.28
N TYR A 62 7.11 -19.95 9.70
CA TYR A 62 6.61 -18.64 9.28
C TYR A 62 6.76 -18.43 7.78
N GLN A 63 7.94 -18.76 7.25
CA GLN A 63 8.21 -18.64 5.82
C GLN A 63 7.26 -19.53 4.99
N TYR A 64 7.08 -20.77 5.42
CA TYR A 64 6.14 -21.70 4.80
C TYR A 64 4.69 -21.17 4.83
N ALA A 65 4.25 -20.64 5.96
CA ALA A 65 2.90 -20.08 6.10
C ALA A 65 2.70 -18.86 5.18
N MET A 66 3.70 -17.98 5.09
CA MET A 66 3.66 -16.80 4.21
C MET A 66 3.55 -17.23 2.75
N ASP A 67 4.40 -18.17 2.31
CA ASP A 67 4.38 -18.68 0.94
C ASP A 67 3.07 -19.40 0.61
N ALA A 68 2.52 -20.19 1.53
CA ALA A 68 1.24 -20.86 1.38
C ALA A 68 0.07 -19.85 1.22
N VAL A 69 0.05 -18.78 2.01
CA VAL A 69 -0.97 -17.73 1.91
C VAL A 69 -0.82 -16.94 0.62
N CYS A 70 0.39 -16.48 0.28
CA CYS A 70 0.64 -15.74 -0.95
C CYS A 70 0.22 -16.55 -2.19
N LYS A 71 0.54 -17.84 -2.21
CA LYS A 71 0.12 -18.77 -3.27
C LYS A 71 -1.39 -18.91 -3.32
N ARG A 72 -2.05 -19.10 -2.17
CA ARG A 72 -3.51 -19.29 -2.09
C ARG A 72 -4.31 -18.09 -2.58
N ILE A 73 -3.84 -16.87 -2.30
CA ILE A 73 -4.54 -15.64 -2.70
C ILE A 73 -4.06 -15.09 -4.05
N GLY A 74 -3.09 -15.76 -4.70
CA GLY A 74 -2.62 -15.39 -6.03
C GLY A 74 -1.82 -14.08 -6.07
N VAL A 75 -0.99 -13.82 -5.06
CA VAL A 75 -0.10 -12.63 -5.07
C VAL A 75 0.81 -12.68 -6.29
N THR A 76 0.86 -11.57 -7.03
CA THR A 76 1.72 -11.42 -8.22
C THR A 76 2.89 -10.48 -7.92
N GLU A 77 4.08 -10.86 -8.38
CA GLU A 77 5.29 -10.02 -8.26
C GLU A 77 5.46 -9.05 -9.43
N HIS A 78 4.78 -9.32 -10.55
CA HIS A 78 4.88 -8.54 -11.77
C HIS A 78 3.50 -8.13 -12.26
N CYS A 79 3.34 -6.83 -12.51
CA CYS A 79 2.16 -6.28 -13.15
C CYS A 79 2.52 -5.89 -14.58
N THR A 80 1.97 -6.57 -15.58
CA THR A 80 2.22 -6.28 -17.00
C THR A 80 1.54 -4.98 -17.44
N GLU A 81 0.32 -4.75 -16.96
CA GLU A 81 -0.45 -3.53 -17.21
C GLU A 81 -0.88 -2.87 -15.90
N GLU A 82 -0.27 -1.73 -15.61
CA GLU A 82 -0.61 -0.89 -14.47
C GLU A 82 -1.75 0.08 -14.82
N GLY A 83 -2.65 0.34 -13.87
CA GLY A 83 -3.62 1.43 -14.00
C GLY A 83 -2.94 2.80 -14.12
N PHE A 84 -3.61 3.78 -14.73
CA PHE A 84 -3.02 5.11 -14.99
C PHE A 84 -2.41 5.76 -13.75
N GLN A 85 -3.08 5.68 -12.60
CA GLN A 85 -2.59 6.22 -11.33
C GLN A 85 -1.25 5.59 -10.91
N ASN A 86 -1.12 4.28 -11.08
CA ASN A 86 0.11 3.54 -10.77
C ASN A 86 1.24 3.83 -11.75
N GLN A 87 0.92 3.96 -13.04
CA GLN A 87 1.89 4.40 -14.04
C GLN A 87 2.46 5.78 -13.69
N VAL A 88 1.59 6.69 -13.26
CA VAL A 88 1.98 8.03 -12.81
C VAL A 88 2.90 7.96 -11.59
N LEU A 89 2.55 7.18 -10.57
CA LEU A 89 3.39 6.98 -9.37
C LEU A 89 4.75 6.38 -9.73
N ARG A 90 4.78 5.34 -10.57
CA ARG A 90 6.03 4.72 -11.04
C ARG A 90 6.89 5.66 -11.88
N ARG A 91 6.29 6.46 -12.77
CA ARG A 91 7.01 7.49 -13.53
C ARG A 91 7.66 8.51 -12.59
N GLY A 92 6.94 8.95 -11.55
CA GLY A 92 7.48 9.80 -10.49
C GLY A 92 8.70 9.19 -9.80
N ARG A 93 8.64 7.88 -9.49
CA ARG A 93 9.76 7.14 -8.91
C ARG A 93 11.00 7.10 -9.81
N ASN A 94 10.82 6.81 -11.10
CA ASN A 94 11.94 6.63 -12.03
C ASN A 94 12.75 7.91 -12.27
N LEU A 95 12.20 9.08 -11.93
CA LEU A 95 12.92 10.35 -11.98
C LEU A 95 13.97 10.49 -10.85
N ASN A 96 13.93 9.66 -9.80
CA ASN A 96 14.76 9.77 -8.57
C ASN A 96 15.56 8.50 -8.20
N ARG A 97 15.95 7.66 -9.18
CA ARG A 97 16.37 6.25 -9.05
C ARG A 97 17.41 5.87 -7.95
N ARG A 98 17.07 4.84 -7.14
CA ARG A 98 17.81 3.56 -6.90
C ARG A 98 16.77 2.43 -6.66
N GLU A 99 17.08 1.20 -7.07
CA GLU A 99 16.11 0.10 -7.32
C GLU A 99 15.70 -0.70 -6.08
N GLU A 100 14.39 -0.94 -5.95
CA GLU A 100 13.76 -1.95 -5.07
C GLU A 100 12.33 -2.20 -5.61
N ARG A 101 12.03 -3.39 -6.15
CA ARG A 101 10.73 -3.65 -6.81
C ARG A 101 9.82 -4.37 -5.83
N ASP A 102 8.81 -3.68 -5.32
CA ASP A 102 7.78 -4.32 -4.50
C ASP A 102 6.74 -5.01 -5.40
N PRO A 103 6.23 -6.19 -4.99
CA PRO A 103 5.16 -6.89 -5.70
C PRO A 103 3.89 -6.03 -5.80
N ILE A 104 3.34 -5.91 -7.01
CA ILE A 104 2.11 -5.15 -7.29
C ILE A 104 1.01 -6.14 -7.74
N PRO A 105 -0.13 -6.25 -7.03
CA PRO A 105 -1.27 -7.02 -7.51
C PRO A 105 -1.90 -6.38 -8.75
N HIS A 106 -2.59 -7.16 -9.59
CA HIS A 106 -3.34 -6.63 -10.74
C HIS A 106 -4.38 -5.57 -10.29
N GLY A 107 -4.24 -4.34 -10.79
CA GLY A 107 -5.05 -3.18 -10.36
C GLY A 107 -4.63 -2.55 -9.02
N GLY A 108 -3.54 -3.03 -8.40
CA GLY A 108 -3.05 -2.67 -7.07
C GLY A 108 -2.18 -1.42 -7.02
N ALA A 109 -2.24 -0.66 -5.92
CA ALA A 109 -1.46 0.56 -5.71
C ALA A 109 0.06 0.31 -5.76
N VAL A 110 0.83 1.26 -6.31
CA VAL A 110 2.30 1.27 -6.20
C VAL A 110 2.68 1.81 -4.83
N ILE A 111 3.36 0.99 -4.03
CA ILE A 111 3.95 1.42 -2.77
C ILE A 111 5.36 1.95 -3.08
N LEU A 112 5.62 3.19 -2.68
CA LEU A 112 6.92 3.84 -2.82
C LEU A 112 7.54 3.95 -1.43
N THR A 113 8.39 2.99 -1.08
CA THR A 113 9.20 3.02 0.15
C THR A 113 10.41 3.94 -0.04
N GLY A 114 10.98 4.44 1.07
CA GLY A 114 12.17 5.31 1.02
C GLY A 114 11.94 6.68 0.36
N CYS A 115 10.68 7.12 0.20
CA CYS A 115 10.34 8.40 -0.41
C CYS A 115 9.30 9.14 0.43
N ARG A 116 9.53 10.43 0.67
CA ARG A 116 8.52 11.34 1.23
C ARG A 116 7.77 12.01 0.08
N ALA A 117 6.47 11.76 -0.05
CA ALA A 117 5.63 12.53 -0.95
C ALA A 117 5.52 13.99 -0.45
N GLU A 118 5.87 14.95 -1.30
CA GLU A 118 5.86 16.38 -0.97
C GLU A 118 4.65 17.09 -1.57
N LYS A 119 4.28 16.75 -2.80
CA LYS A 119 3.21 17.48 -3.52
C LYS A 119 2.53 16.62 -4.55
N PHE A 120 1.20 16.63 -4.58
CA PHE A 120 0.43 16.08 -5.69
C PHE A 120 0.28 17.11 -6.82
N ILE A 121 0.48 16.65 -8.06
CA ILE A 121 0.25 17.42 -9.28
C ILE A 121 -1.18 17.12 -9.71
N LEU A 122 -2.07 18.11 -9.61
CA LEU A 122 -3.49 17.95 -9.89
C LEU A 122 -3.93 18.84 -11.05
N GLU A 123 -4.73 18.29 -11.95
CA GLU A 123 -5.37 19.00 -13.06
C GLU A 123 -6.88 19.14 -12.79
N ASN A 124 -7.43 20.33 -13.04
CA ASN A 124 -8.86 20.55 -12.93
C ASN A 124 -9.58 19.96 -14.15
N LYS A 125 -10.64 19.18 -13.91
CA LYS A 125 -11.57 18.84 -14.98
C LYS A 125 -12.49 20.04 -15.24
N LYS A 126 -12.73 20.34 -16.52
CA LYS A 126 -13.54 21.51 -16.94
C LYS A 126 -14.99 21.48 -16.45
N THR A 127 -15.49 20.31 -16.05
CA THR A 127 -16.93 20.09 -15.77
C THR A 127 -17.21 19.44 -14.42
N ASP A 128 -16.18 19.19 -13.61
CA ASP A 128 -16.34 18.51 -12.32
C ASP A 128 -15.38 19.11 -11.28
N SER A 129 -15.86 19.23 -10.04
CA SER A 129 -15.04 19.66 -8.89
C SER A 129 -13.89 18.69 -8.57
N LYS A 130 -13.94 17.48 -9.15
CA LYS A 130 -12.92 16.45 -9.02
C LYS A 130 -11.67 16.79 -9.84
N ARG A 131 -10.54 16.92 -9.14
CA ARG A 131 -9.22 17.14 -9.74
C ARG A 131 -8.60 15.78 -10.12
N LYS A 132 -8.05 15.69 -11.33
CA LYS A 132 -7.32 14.51 -11.81
C LYS A 132 -5.89 14.59 -11.31
N CYS A 133 -5.43 13.59 -10.55
CA CYS A 133 -4.02 13.49 -10.19
C CYS A 133 -3.19 13.08 -11.42
N LEU A 134 -2.23 13.92 -11.79
CA LEU A 134 -1.29 13.70 -12.90
C LEU A 134 0.10 13.25 -12.42
N GLY A 135 0.40 13.40 -11.13
CA GLY A 135 1.75 13.16 -10.62
C GLY A 135 1.86 13.33 -9.11
N VAL A 136 2.95 12.81 -8.55
CA VAL A 136 3.43 13.14 -7.21
C VAL A 136 4.89 13.58 -7.31
N VAL A 137 5.22 14.69 -6.68
CA VAL A 137 6.60 15.08 -6.37
C VAL A 137 6.94 14.40 -5.06
N ALA A 138 7.97 13.57 -5.08
CA ALA A 138 8.48 12.90 -3.90
C ALA A 138 9.98 13.13 -3.79
N ARG A 139 10.48 13.22 -2.57
CA ARG A 139 11.90 13.32 -2.25
C ARG A 139 12.35 11.98 -1.66
N ALA A 140 13.42 11.41 -2.20
CA ALA A 140 14.05 10.23 -1.60
C ALA A 140 14.51 10.58 -0.17
N LEU A 141 14.34 9.63 0.76
CA LEU A 141 14.84 9.71 2.12
C LEU A 141 16.25 9.13 2.22
#